data_AF-A0A7C3NXH5-F1
#
_entry.id   AF-A0A7C3NXH5-F1
#
_cell.length_a   1.000
_cell.length_b   1.000
_cell.length_c   1.000
_cell.angle_alpha   90.00
_cell.angle_beta   90.00
_cell.angle_gamma   90.00
#
_symmetry.space_group_name_H-M   'P 1'
#
loop_
_entity.id
_entity.type
_entity.pdbx_description
1 polymer ?
#
loop_
_entity_poly.entity_id
_entity_poly.type
_entity_poly.pdbx_seq_one_letter_code
_entity_poly.pdbx_strand_id
1 'polypeptide(L)'
;ADRKLVIQGGRLIDGTGRPPIENAVIVIRSGRFEAVGKRGEVPVSADAEVIDVAGKTVMPGFIDGHGHLEDFHGELYLHLGITTCATIELYQDGPWTRAQKEGTDLGKIRGPRIWMSGRAIGGFSTGHDAFGSRTARDNIIVTTAEEVRRAVQRKKELGCEILKVNEFLSMDLVKVACDEAHRLGMPVAAHSWDVAGSSKAGVDAIEHIWSVGYSSIPYVPARRKLAEDRLGGVIDQELAGAYYQVENYDQVIGAMVDRRVAWTPTVAKWLRPLSPSAERFRERENQILNNPDADLPAAVRAVTENAYEKLLKRYTPAQLDQAKVGYEKANEFIRRFVRAGGILKEGSDPPRGMAALLMHQALMMDVEAGVSPMAAIQAATLNVAKTFKKDKDYGSVEPGKIADLSIVEGDPLQDIWMTQNVKMVVMDGKLVDIGFSKYKNPIPSFYSYQSLPLDLEISPLFLIEGSGPTTLRVRGQGGMWPFHRVMLNGKPLPTSFVSKDELKATVPPEAIPKAGTYVLTLKCEGEDFPESHRAHLIVGFKA
;
A
#
# COMPACT_ATOMS: atom_id res chain seq x y z
N ALA A 1 7.96 5.69 -38.29
CA ALA A 1 6.66 5.04 -38.50
C ALA A 1 6.26 4.35 -37.21
N ASP A 2 4.96 4.36 -36.87
CA ASP A 2 4.39 3.66 -35.71
C ASP A 2 4.48 2.14 -35.91
N ARG A 3 5.63 1.56 -35.52
CA ARG A 3 5.95 0.15 -35.71
C ARG A 3 5.04 -0.70 -34.82
N LYS A 4 4.40 -1.72 -35.39
CA LYS A 4 3.56 -2.66 -34.63
C LYS A 4 4.43 -3.57 -33.77
N LEU A 5 4.04 -3.77 -32.52
CA LEU A 5 4.58 -4.79 -31.63
C LEU A 5 3.59 -5.95 -31.57
N VAL A 6 4.07 -7.19 -31.68
CA VAL A 6 3.26 -8.40 -31.58
C VAL A 6 3.81 -9.30 -30.49
N ILE A 7 2.99 -9.58 -29.49
CA ILE A 7 3.29 -10.60 -28.47
C ILE A 7 2.54 -11.87 -28.85
N GLN A 8 3.24 -12.99 -29.03
CA GLN A 8 2.60 -14.23 -29.48
C GLN A 8 3.14 -15.51 -28.84
N GLY A 9 2.38 -16.60 -28.96
CA GLY A 9 2.83 -17.96 -28.60
C GLY A 9 2.59 -18.37 -27.15
N GLY A 10 2.30 -17.42 -26.26
CA GLY A 10 1.93 -17.70 -24.87
C GLY A 10 0.45 -18.02 -24.67
N ARG A 11 0.11 -18.42 -23.45
CA ARG A 11 -1.28 -18.45 -22.96
C ARG A 11 -1.71 -17.02 -22.61
N LEU A 12 -2.89 -16.59 -23.01
CA LEU A 12 -3.47 -15.31 -22.57
C LEU A 12 -4.60 -15.55 -21.57
N ILE A 13 -4.45 -14.99 -20.37
CA ILE A 13 -5.55 -14.75 -19.43
C ILE A 13 -5.90 -13.27 -19.58
N ASP A 14 -7.02 -12.94 -20.22
CA ASP A 14 -7.33 -11.57 -20.63
C ASP A 14 -7.87 -10.66 -19.49
N GLY A 15 -8.04 -11.19 -18.28
CA GLY A 15 -8.59 -10.48 -17.12
C GLY A 15 -10.12 -10.34 -17.10
N THR A 16 -10.82 -10.82 -18.14
CA THR A 16 -12.30 -10.70 -18.22
C THR A 16 -13.03 -11.82 -17.50
N GLY A 17 -12.33 -12.90 -17.14
CA GLY A 17 -12.91 -14.13 -16.59
C GLY A 17 -13.29 -15.16 -17.66
N ARG A 18 -13.11 -14.84 -18.95
CA ARG A 18 -13.25 -15.79 -20.05
C ARG A 18 -12.16 -16.88 -19.98
N PRO A 19 -12.40 -18.06 -20.60
CA PRO A 19 -11.37 -19.08 -20.71
C PRO A 19 -10.09 -18.55 -21.36
N PRO A 20 -8.91 -19.00 -20.93
CA PRO A 20 -7.64 -18.58 -21.53
C PRO A 20 -7.55 -18.89 -23.02
N ILE A 21 -6.81 -18.05 -23.75
CA ILE A 21 -6.50 -18.26 -25.16
C ILE A 21 -5.09 -18.86 -25.25
N GLU A 22 -4.99 -20.13 -25.63
CA GLU A 22 -3.71 -20.79 -25.88
C GLU A 22 -3.08 -20.32 -27.20
N ASN A 23 -1.74 -20.22 -27.24
CA ASN A 23 -0.99 -19.73 -28.39
C ASN A 23 -1.55 -18.40 -28.95
N ALA A 24 -1.85 -17.47 -28.05
CA ALA A 24 -2.46 -16.20 -28.38
C ALA A 24 -1.54 -15.34 -29.28
N VAL A 25 -2.17 -14.41 -30.01
CA VAL A 25 -1.53 -13.33 -30.76
C VAL A 25 -2.16 -12.02 -30.31
N ILE A 26 -1.31 -11.09 -29.87
CA ILE A 26 -1.69 -9.76 -29.37
C ILE A 26 -0.95 -8.74 -30.22
N VAL A 27 -1.67 -7.98 -31.02
CA VAL A 27 -1.12 -6.91 -31.86
C VAL A 27 -1.29 -5.58 -31.14
N ILE A 28 -0.19 -4.86 -30.98
CA ILE A 28 -0.10 -3.58 -30.29
C ILE A 28 0.35 -2.51 -31.28
N ARG A 29 -0.34 -1.38 -31.25
CA ARG A 29 -0.05 -0.23 -32.09
C ARG A 29 -0.39 1.06 -31.37
N SER A 30 0.47 2.08 -31.44
CA SER A 30 0.23 3.38 -30.76
C SER A 30 -0.16 3.22 -29.27
N GLY A 31 0.47 2.28 -28.57
CA GLY A 31 0.24 2.01 -27.15
C GLY A 31 -1.10 1.37 -26.79
N ARG A 32 -1.86 0.85 -27.76
CA ARG A 32 -3.15 0.17 -27.55
C ARG A 32 -3.17 -1.21 -28.19
N PHE A 33 -4.02 -2.09 -27.68
CA PHE A 33 -4.30 -3.38 -28.30
C PHE A 33 -5.10 -3.14 -29.59
N GLU A 34 -4.50 -3.40 -30.75
CA GLU A 34 -5.17 -3.30 -32.06
C GLU A 34 -6.03 -4.55 -32.30
N ALA A 35 -5.50 -5.74 -32.00
CA ALA A 35 -6.20 -7.01 -32.14
C ALA A 35 -5.67 -8.06 -31.15
N VAL A 36 -6.56 -8.95 -30.70
CA VAL A 36 -6.27 -10.02 -29.73
C VAL A 36 -7.05 -11.26 -30.14
N GLY A 37 -6.41 -12.42 -30.19
CA GLY A 37 -7.07 -13.67 -30.57
C GLY A 37 -6.11 -14.85 -30.70
N LYS A 38 -6.59 -15.95 -31.29
CA LYS A 38 -5.73 -17.13 -31.51
C LYS A 38 -4.81 -16.92 -32.70
N ARG A 39 -3.69 -17.63 -32.71
CA ARG A 39 -2.84 -17.76 -33.90
C ARG A 39 -3.67 -18.24 -35.10
N GLY A 40 -3.55 -17.53 -36.22
CA GLY A 40 -4.32 -17.79 -37.45
C GLY A 40 -5.60 -16.97 -37.58
N GLU A 41 -6.17 -16.46 -36.48
CA GLU A 41 -7.34 -15.56 -36.50
C GLU A 41 -6.93 -14.09 -36.59
N VAL A 42 -5.78 -13.74 -36.00
CA VAL A 42 -5.26 -12.37 -35.99
C VAL A 42 -4.16 -12.21 -37.04
N PRO A 43 -4.29 -11.28 -38.01
CA PRO A 43 -3.26 -11.04 -39.00
C PRO A 43 -2.05 -10.35 -38.38
N VAL A 44 -0.86 -10.89 -38.64
CA VAL A 44 0.43 -10.30 -38.25
C VAL A 44 1.09 -9.73 -39.50
N SER A 45 1.42 -8.43 -39.49
CA SER A 45 2.09 -7.80 -40.63
C SER A 45 3.59 -8.16 -40.65
N ALA A 46 4.15 -8.28 -41.85
CA ALA A 46 5.55 -8.70 -42.03
C ALA A 46 6.59 -7.72 -41.46
N ASP A 47 6.20 -6.45 -41.26
CA ASP A 47 7.03 -5.38 -40.69
C ASP A 47 6.92 -5.26 -39.15
N ALA A 48 6.05 -6.04 -38.52
CA ALA A 48 5.87 -6.03 -37.08
C ALA A 48 7.11 -6.53 -36.33
N GLU A 49 7.40 -5.92 -35.19
CA GLU A 49 8.31 -6.48 -34.20
C GLU A 49 7.60 -7.61 -33.45
N VAL A 50 8.08 -8.84 -33.58
CA VAL A 50 7.44 -10.01 -32.98
C VAL A 50 8.26 -10.50 -31.79
N ILE A 51 7.61 -10.63 -30.64
CA ILE A 51 8.15 -11.23 -29.43
C ILE A 51 7.42 -12.55 -29.18
N ASP A 52 8.17 -13.64 -29.22
CA ASP A 52 7.67 -14.96 -28.85
C ASP A 52 7.74 -15.16 -27.34
N VAL A 53 6.60 -15.46 -26.75
CA VAL A 53 6.42 -15.73 -25.31
C VAL A 53 5.90 -17.15 -25.09
N ALA A 54 6.20 -18.08 -25.99
CA ALA A 54 5.94 -19.50 -25.79
C ALA A 54 6.39 -19.99 -24.41
N GLY A 55 5.56 -20.85 -23.80
CA GLY A 55 5.76 -21.37 -22.45
C GLY A 55 5.47 -20.38 -21.31
N LYS A 56 5.04 -19.16 -21.61
CA LYS A 56 4.67 -18.12 -20.63
C LYS A 56 3.17 -17.85 -20.65
N THR A 57 2.70 -17.19 -19.61
CA THR A 57 1.33 -16.66 -19.53
C THR A 57 1.36 -15.14 -19.60
N VAL A 58 0.54 -14.58 -20.48
CA VAL A 58 0.30 -13.14 -20.67
C VAL A 58 -0.97 -12.77 -19.91
N MET A 59 -0.91 -11.69 -19.13
CA MET A 59 -2.02 -11.12 -18.36
C MET A 59 -2.08 -9.61 -18.59
N PRO A 60 -3.21 -8.94 -18.26
CA PRO A 60 -3.20 -7.48 -18.11
C PRO A 60 -2.10 -7.07 -17.12
N GLY A 61 -1.52 -5.89 -17.33
CA GLY A 61 -0.67 -5.27 -16.32
C GLY A 61 -1.43 -5.18 -14.99
N PHE A 62 -0.81 -5.61 -13.89
CA PHE A 62 -1.47 -5.58 -12.60
C PHE A 62 -1.66 -4.14 -12.12
N ILE A 63 -2.72 -3.94 -11.33
CA ILE A 63 -3.10 -2.67 -10.75
C ILE A 63 -3.13 -2.85 -9.24
N ASP A 64 -2.22 -2.19 -8.54
CA ASP A 64 -2.30 -2.12 -7.07
C ASP A 64 -3.43 -1.16 -6.68
N GLY A 65 -4.54 -1.72 -6.20
CA GLY A 65 -5.76 -0.96 -5.89
C GLY A 65 -5.71 -0.19 -4.58
N HIS A 66 -4.65 -0.33 -3.79
CA HIS A 66 -4.45 0.36 -2.52
C HIS A 66 -2.96 0.53 -2.24
N GLY A 67 -2.31 1.46 -2.93
CA GLY A 67 -0.91 1.80 -2.70
C GLY A 67 -0.73 2.97 -1.74
N HIS A 68 0.36 2.92 -0.96
CA HIS A 68 1.01 4.10 -0.39
C HIS A 68 2.35 4.25 -1.11
N LEU A 69 2.47 5.28 -1.96
CA LEU A 69 3.57 5.38 -2.90
C LEU A 69 4.79 6.04 -2.24
N GLU A 70 5.96 5.45 -2.44
CA GLU A 70 7.26 6.00 -2.06
C GLU A 70 8.14 6.07 -3.29
N ASP A 71 9.15 6.92 -3.22
CA ASP A 71 10.09 7.21 -4.31
C ASP A 71 10.86 5.98 -4.79
N PHE A 72 11.20 5.07 -3.89
CA PHE A 72 11.93 3.83 -4.19
C PHE A 72 11.04 2.67 -4.66
N HIS A 73 9.70 2.81 -4.65
CA HIS A 73 8.81 1.72 -5.05
C HIS A 73 8.81 1.45 -6.58
N GLY A 74 9.28 2.40 -7.39
CA GLY A 74 9.16 2.34 -8.85
C GLY A 74 9.69 1.05 -9.48
N GLU A 75 10.95 0.68 -9.22
CA GLU A 75 11.53 -0.56 -9.74
C GLU A 75 10.87 -1.80 -9.14
N LEU A 76 10.47 -1.75 -7.87
CA LEU A 76 9.81 -2.86 -7.18
C LEU A 76 8.45 -3.20 -7.82
N TYR A 77 7.63 -2.18 -8.11
CA TYR A 77 6.35 -2.36 -8.80
C TYR A 77 6.55 -2.98 -10.20
N LEU A 78 7.50 -2.48 -11.00
CA LEU A 78 7.77 -3.00 -12.34
C LEU A 78 8.35 -4.43 -12.30
N HIS A 79 9.26 -4.70 -11.36
CA HIS A 79 9.84 -6.03 -11.14
C HIS A 79 8.79 -7.10 -10.85
N LEU A 80 7.67 -6.69 -10.23
CA LEU A 80 6.55 -7.54 -9.88
C LEU A 80 5.34 -7.35 -10.81
N GLY A 81 5.53 -6.71 -11.97
CA GLY A 81 4.50 -6.68 -13.02
C GLY A 81 3.32 -5.76 -12.74
N ILE A 82 3.46 -4.88 -11.75
CA ILE A 82 2.48 -3.83 -11.47
C ILE A 82 2.75 -2.66 -12.39
N THR A 83 1.78 -2.39 -13.25
CA THR A 83 1.86 -1.30 -14.25
C THR A 83 1.17 -0.04 -13.77
N THR A 84 0.28 -0.15 -12.79
CA THR A 84 -0.50 0.96 -12.25
C THR A 84 -0.63 0.86 -10.73
N CYS A 85 -0.46 1.99 -10.04
CA CYS A 85 -0.68 2.13 -8.61
C CYS A 85 -1.79 3.16 -8.37
N ALA A 86 -2.89 2.73 -7.74
CA ALA A 86 -3.89 3.61 -7.20
C ALA A 86 -3.45 4.03 -5.79
N THR A 87 -2.98 5.27 -5.65
CA THR A 87 -2.57 5.77 -4.34
C THR A 87 -3.83 6.00 -3.51
N ILE A 88 -3.95 5.33 -2.37
CA ILE A 88 -5.07 5.46 -1.44
C ILE A 88 -4.53 6.13 -0.18
N GLU A 89 -4.22 7.42 -0.30
CA GLU A 89 -3.31 8.10 0.61
C GLU A 89 -3.95 8.62 1.89
N LEU A 90 -3.09 8.76 2.90
CA LEU A 90 -3.44 9.39 4.17
C LEU A 90 -2.71 10.71 4.39
N TYR A 91 -1.47 10.85 3.91
CA TYR A 91 -0.57 11.92 4.38
C TYR A 91 -0.42 13.10 3.40
N GLN A 92 -0.39 12.83 2.09
CA GLN A 92 0.04 13.81 1.09
C GLN A 92 -1.13 14.32 0.24
N ASP A 93 -1.28 15.64 0.15
CA ASP A 93 -2.39 16.27 -0.58
C ASP A 93 -2.12 16.50 -2.07
N GLY A 94 -0.97 16.03 -2.58
CA GLY A 94 -0.81 15.83 -4.03
C GLY A 94 0.43 16.38 -4.73
N PRO A 95 1.15 17.46 -4.33
CA PRO A 95 2.22 18.00 -5.17
C PRO A 95 3.34 17.00 -5.50
N TRP A 96 3.78 16.23 -4.50
CA TRP A 96 4.78 15.19 -4.72
C TRP A 96 4.23 14.04 -5.56
N THR A 97 3.09 13.45 -5.18
CA THR A 97 2.46 12.35 -5.94
C THR A 97 2.13 12.75 -7.37
N ARG A 98 1.76 14.02 -7.60
CA ARG A 98 1.53 14.59 -8.92
C ARG A 98 2.84 14.69 -9.71
N ALA A 99 3.93 15.13 -9.08
CA ALA A 99 5.24 15.14 -9.74
C ALA A 99 5.73 13.73 -10.06
N GLN A 100 5.47 12.75 -9.18
CA GLN A 100 5.72 11.33 -9.47
C GLN A 100 4.91 10.87 -10.68
N LYS A 101 3.61 11.17 -10.71
CA LYS A 101 2.69 10.85 -11.81
C LYS A 101 3.15 11.46 -13.14
N GLU A 102 3.41 12.76 -13.17
CA GLU A 102 3.88 13.46 -14.37
C GLU A 102 5.25 12.90 -14.82
N GLY A 103 6.12 12.58 -13.87
CA GLY A 103 7.41 11.96 -14.14
C GLY A 103 7.29 10.58 -14.77
N THR A 104 6.40 9.70 -14.27
CA THR A 104 6.20 8.37 -14.84
C THR A 104 5.48 8.44 -16.19
N ASP A 105 4.46 9.30 -16.33
CA ASP A 105 3.75 9.53 -17.60
C ASP A 105 4.70 10.06 -18.71
N LEU A 106 5.74 10.82 -18.35
CA LEU A 106 6.77 11.33 -19.27
C LEU A 106 7.97 10.37 -19.47
N GLY A 107 8.01 9.23 -18.76
CA GLY A 107 9.14 8.31 -18.76
C GLY A 107 10.42 8.89 -18.15
N LYS A 108 10.29 9.91 -17.30
CA LYS A 108 11.40 10.52 -16.53
C LYS A 108 11.58 9.88 -15.16
N ILE A 109 10.51 9.30 -14.63
CA ILE A 109 10.54 8.48 -13.42
C ILE A 109 10.24 7.04 -13.81
N ARG A 110 11.09 6.11 -13.35
CA ARG A 110 10.87 4.68 -13.54
C ARG A 110 9.86 4.21 -12.51
N GLY A 111 8.74 3.66 -12.96
CA GLY A 111 7.70 3.16 -12.06
C GLY A 111 6.37 2.97 -12.74
N PRO A 112 5.34 2.59 -11.97
CA PRO A 112 4.00 2.39 -12.49
C PRO A 112 3.35 3.72 -12.86
N ARG A 113 2.30 3.65 -13.68
CA ARG A 113 1.33 4.73 -13.81
C ARG A 113 0.65 4.99 -12.46
N ILE A 114 0.32 6.24 -12.17
CA ILE A 114 -0.24 6.63 -10.87
C ILE A 114 -1.67 7.15 -11.06
N TRP A 115 -2.61 6.60 -10.28
CA TRP A 115 -3.95 7.18 -10.06
C TRP A 115 -4.01 7.75 -8.66
N MET A 116 -4.19 9.07 -8.57
CA MET A 116 -3.97 9.80 -7.32
C MET A 116 -5.27 9.96 -6.53
N SER A 117 -5.26 9.63 -5.23
CA SER A 117 -6.35 10.02 -4.32
C SER A 117 -6.07 11.26 -3.48
N GLY A 118 -4.81 11.51 -3.10
CA GLY A 118 -4.43 12.54 -2.14
C GLY A 118 -4.97 12.29 -0.71
N ARG A 119 -4.51 13.11 0.25
CA ARG A 119 -4.80 13.07 1.69
C ARG A 119 -6.29 12.84 2.00
N ALA A 120 -6.59 11.95 2.93
CA ALA A 120 -7.97 11.57 3.24
C ALA A 120 -8.77 12.73 3.87
N ILE A 121 -10.07 12.81 3.57
CA ILE A 121 -11.03 13.66 4.30
C ILE A 121 -11.57 12.89 5.51
N GLY A 122 -11.58 13.49 6.69
CA GLY A 122 -12.03 12.85 7.93
C GLY A 122 -12.76 13.79 8.89
N GLY A 123 -13.40 13.22 9.92
CA GLY A 123 -14.04 13.96 11.02
C GLY A 123 -13.09 14.21 12.19
N PHE A 124 -13.55 14.95 13.21
CA PHE A 124 -12.79 15.23 14.44
C PHE A 124 -12.46 13.97 15.25
N SER A 125 -11.39 14.09 16.05
CA SER A 125 -10.84 13.08 16.98
C SER A 125 -11.89 12.45 17.91
N THR A 126 -11.64 11.19 18.26
CA THR A 126 -12.16 10.56 19.48
C THR A 126 -11.05 10.67 20.54
N GLY A 127 -11.31 11.26 21.71
CA GLY A 127 -10.29 11.74 22.67
C GLY A 127 -9.34 10.73 23.35
N HIS A 128 -8.88 9.67 22.68
CA HIS A 128 -7.99 8.61 23.18
C HIS A 128 -6.77 8.37 22.27
N ASP A 129 -6.21 9.42 21.68
CA ASP A 129 -5.19 9.29 20.63
C ASP A 129 -3.80 8.86 21.15
N ALA A 130 -3.33 7.70 20.70
CA ALA A 130 -1.93 7.25 20.83
C ALA A 130 -1.08 7.70 19.63
N PHE A 131 0.26 7.66 19.73
CA PHE A 131 1.12 7.95 18.58
C PHE A 131 0.89 6.95 17.42
N GLY A 132 0.65 7.45 16.22
CA GLY A 132 0.20 6.66 15.05
C GLY A 132 -1.33 6.53 14.89
N SER A 133 -2.11 7.08 15.84
CA SER A 133 -3.55 7.31 15.69
C SER A 133 -3.84 8.39 14.63
N ARG A 134 -5.10 8.53 14.23
CA ARG A 134 -5.47 9.27 13.00
C ARG A 134 -5.41 10.79 13.09
N THR A 135 -5.42 11.36 14.29
CA THR A 135 -5.14 12.79 14.46
C THR A 135 -3.69 13.15 14.18
N ALA A 136 -2.76 12.21 14.33
CA ALA A 136 -1.37 12.34 13.92
C ALA A 136 -1.12 12.01 12.44
N ARG A 137 -2.16 11.65 11.67
CA ARG A 137 -2.04 11.31 10.23
C ARG A 137 -2.42 12.44 9.29
N ASP A 138 -2.59 13.65 9.81
CA ASP A 138 -2.90 14.83 9.02
C ASP A 138 -4.05 14.59 8.03
N ASN A 139 -5.26 14.19 8.47
CA ASN A 139 -6.44 14.15 7.59
C ASN A 139 -6.94 15.58 7.31
N ILE A 140 -7.60 15.82 6.16
CA ILE A 140 -8.37 17.07 5.97
C ILE A 140 -9.61 16.98 6.87
N ILE A 141 -9.59 17.72 7.97
CA ILE A 141 -10.69 17.71 8.94
C ILE A 141 -11.81 18.62 8.48
N VAL A 142 -13.03 18.08 8.43
CA VAL A 142 -14.23 18.81 8.01
C VAL A 142 -15.39 18.51 8.97
N THR A 143 -16.27 19.49 9.12
CA THR A 143 -17.46 19.43 9.99
C THR A 143 -18.75 19.85 9.35
N THR A 144 -18.68 20.58 8.23
CA THR A 144 -19.86 21.05 7.52
C THR A 144 -19.90 20.51 6.10
N ALA A 145 -21.10 20.46 5.52
CA ALA A 145 -21.28 20.07 4.13
C ALA A 145 -20.53 20.99 3.15
N GLU A 146 -20.38 22.27 3.50
CA GLU A 146 -19.64 23.24 2.68
C GLU A 146 -18.13 22.98 2.71
N GLU A 147 -17.56 22.69 3.89
CA GLU A 147 -16.16 22.28 4.03
C GLU A 147 -15.85 21.01 3.26
N VAL A 148 -16.74 20.00 3.33
CA VAL A 148 -16.62 18.78 2.52
C VAL A 148 -16.56 19.13 1.03
N ARG A 149 -17.52 19.92 0.53
CA ARG A 149 -17.54 20.29 -0.90
C ARG A 149 -16.28 21.02 -1.33
N ARG A 150 -15.81 22.00 -0.55
CA ARG A 150 -14.57 22.73 -0.83
C ARG A 150 -13.36 21.80 -0.84
N ALA A 151 -13.25 20.88 0.11
CA ALA A 151 -12.16 19.91 0.15
C ALA A 151 -12.16 18.98 -1.08
N VAL A 152 -13.33 18.46 -1.49
CA VAL A 152 -13.43 17.61 -2.69
C VAL A 152 -13.08 18.38 -3.96
N GLN A 153 -13.58 19.61 -4.12
CA GLN A 153 -13.24 20.49 -5.26
C GLN A 153 -11.74 20.77 -5.32
N ARG A 154 -11.12 21.11 -4.18
CA ARG A 154 -9.69 21.36 -4.10
C ARG A 154 -8.87 20.14 -4.53
N LYS A 155 -9.27 18.94 -4.11
CA LYS A 155 -8.61 17.70 -4.53
C LYS A 155 -8.72 17.47 -6.04
N LYS A 156 -9.87 17.78 -6.65
CA LYS A 156 -10.04 17.74 -8.10
C LYS A 156 -9.11 18.71 -8.82
N GLU A 157 -8.99 19.95 -8.33
CA GLU A 157 -8.06 20.95 -8.87
C GLU A 157 -6.58 20.52 -8.80
N LEU A 158 -6.23 19.78 -7.76
CA LEU A 158 -4.88 19.20 -7.58
C LEU A 158 -4.62 18.00 -8.50
N GLY A 159 -5.63 17.54 -9.24
CA GLY A 159 -5.52 16.42 -10.17
C GLY A 159 -5.83 15.05 -9.55
N CYS A 160 -6.44 15.00 -8.36
CA CYS A 160 -6.89 13.74 -7.79
C CYS A 160 -8.01 13.14 -8.65
N GLU A 161 -7.92 11.85 -8.88
CA GLU A 161 -8.86 11.06 -9.68
C GLU A 161 -9.77 10.23 -8.79
N ILE A 162 -9.33 9.95 -7.56
CA ILE A 162 -10.04 9.17 -6.55
C ILE A 162 -10.25 10.08 -5.32
N LEU A 163 -11.38 9.95 -4.62
CA LEU A 163 -11.55 10.56 -3.31
C LEU A 163 -11.35 9.50 -2.23
N LYS A 164 -10.52 9.80 -1.22
CA LYS A 164 -10.42 9.01 0.01
C LYS A 164 -11.14 9.70 1.16
N VAL A 165 -12.07 8.98 1.79
CA VAL A 165 -12.68 9.36 3.08
C VAL A 165 -12.24 8.41 4.19
N ASN A 166 -12.13 8.92 5.41
CA ASN A 166 -11.67 8.19 6.60
C ASN A 166 -12.82 7.95 7.60
N GLU A 167 -12.63 7.07 8.58
CA GLU A 167 -13.66 6.81 9.60
C GLU A 167 -14.02 8.06 10.43
N PHE A 168 -15.16 7.94 11.13
CA PHE A 168 -15.72 8.92 12.07
C PHE A 168 -16.21 10.24 11.47
N LEU A 169 -16.13 10.39 10.15
CA LEU A 169 -17.00 11.30 9.44
C LEU A 169 -18.47 10.82 9.59
N SER A 170 -19.41 11.72 9.86
CA SER A 170 -20.83 11.35 9.94
C SER A 170 -21.32 10.85 8.57
N MET A 171 -22.28 9.92 8.55
CA MET A 171 -22.77 9.36 7.28
C MET A 171 -23.41 10.42 6.38
N ASP A 172 -23.97 11.50 6.94
CA ASP A 172 -24.46 12.65 6.18
C ASP A 172 -23.32 13.37 5.45
N LEU A 173 -22.18 13.57 6.11
CA LEU A 173 -21.00 14.20 5.50
C LEU A 173 -20.30 13.25 4.52
N VAL A 174 -20.28 11.93 4.78
CA VAL A 174 -19.84 10.93 3.80
C VAL A 174 -20.71 11.00 2.55
N LYS A 175 -22.04 11.10 2.70
CA LYS A 175 -22.95 11.25 1.57
C LYS A 175 -22.66 12.54 0.79
N VAL A 176 -22.46 13.67 1.47
CA VAL A 176 -22.09 14.93 0.81
C VAL A 176 -20.77 14.79 0.03
N ALA A 177 -19.78 14.07 0.59
CA ALA A 177 -18.51 13.80 -0.07
C ALA A 177 -18.71 12.95 -1.33
N CYS A 178 -19.50 11.87 -1.24
CA CYS A 178 -19.85 11.02 -2.37
C CYS A 178 -20.58 11.78 -3.48
N ASP A 179 -21.63 12.53 -3.13
CA ASP A 179 -22.42 13.29 -4.11
C ASP A 179 -21.54 14.30 -4.88
N GLU A 180 -20.66 15.03 -4.18
CA GLU A 180 -19.76 16.00 -4.82
C GLU A 180 -18.64 15.33 -5.62
N ALA A 181 -18.06 14.24 -5.11
CA ALA A 181 -17.03 13.49 -5.83
C ALA A 181 -17.58 12.91 -7.13
N HIS A 182 -18.76 12.28 -7.08
CA HIS A 182 -19.43 11.73 -8.25
C HIS A 182 -19.79 12.81 -9.26
N ARG A 183 -20.25 13.99 -8.82
CA ARG A 183 -20.48 15.16 -9.69
C ARG A 183 -19.21 15.57 -10.44
N LEU A 184 -18.03 15.39 -9.83
CA LEU A 184 -16.72 15.68 -10.42
C LEU A 184 -16.05 14.47 -11.10
N GLY A 185 -16.77 13.35 -11.21
CA GLY A 185 -16.30 12.13 -11.85
C GLY A 185 -15.26 11.34 -11.04
N MET A 186 -15.19 11.56 -9.72
CA MET A 186 -14.25 10.89 -8.83
C MET A 186 -14.95 9.75 -8.06
N PRO A 187 -14.53 8.47 -8.20
CA PRO A 187 -14.93 7.39 -7.31
C PRO A 187 -14.42 7.62 -5.87
N VAL A 188 -15.12 7.08 -4.88
CA VAL A 188 -14.82 7.27 -3.45
C VAL A 188 -14.41 5.95 -2.80
N ALA A 189 -13.18 5.90 -2.30
CA ALA A 189 -12.69 4.84 -1.42
C ALA A 189 -12.86 5.27 0.05
N ALA A 190 -13.29 4.33 0.89
CA ALA A 190 -13.64 4.61 2.26
C ALA A 190 -12.97 3.64 3.23
N HIS A 191 -12.38 4.26 4.22
CA HIS A 191 -12.09 3.68 5.51
C HIS A 191 -13.39 3.74 6.32
N SER A 192 -13.92 2.60 6.76
CA SER A 192 -15.29 2.55 7.31
C SER A 192 -15.39 1.71 8.56
N TRP A 193 -16.07 2.23 9.58
CA TRP A 193 -16.50 1.45 10.74
C TRP A 193 -17.98 1.07 10.66
N ASP A 194 -18.71 1.58 9.65
CA ASP A 194 -20.09 1.25 9.34
C ASP A 194 -20.25 1.09 7.83
N VAL A 195 -19.95 -0.11 7.36
CA VAL A 195 -19.98 -0.47 5.93
C VAL A 195 -21.38 -0.31 5.37
N ALA A 196 -22.42 -0.72 6.08
CA ALA A 196 -23.80 -0.58 5.61
C ALA A 196 -24.19 0.89 5.42
N GLY A 197 -23.86 1.75 6.39
CA GLY A 197 -24.06 3.19 6.30
C GLY A 197 -23.25 3.82 5.16
N SER A 198 -21.98 3.43 5.02
CA SER A 198 -21.08 3.95 3.97
C SER A 198 -21.55 3.53 2.57
N SER A 199 -21.95 2.27 2.40
CA SER A 199 -22.54 1.78 1.15
C SER A 199 -23.80 2.57 0.82
N LYS A 200 -24.69 2.82 1.79
CA LYS A 200 -25.89 3.66 1.59
C LYS A 200 -25.55 5.12 1.24
N ALA A 201 -24.45 5.66 1.77
CA ALA A 201 -23.99 7.01 1.50
C ALA A 201 -23.42 7.18 0.08
N GLY A 202 -23.03 6.08 -0.58
CA GLY A 202 -22.59 6.08 -1.98
C GLY A 202 -21.10 5.88 -2.21
N VAL A 203 -20.38 5.27 -1.26
CA VAL A 203 -18.96 4.93 -1.48
C VAL A 203 -18.82 3.86 -2.56
N ASP A 204 -17.82 3.97 -3.43
CA ASP A 204 -17.56 2.99 -4.49
C ASP A 204 -16.68 1.83 -3.98
N ALA A 205 -15.87 2.08 -2.95
CA ALA A 205 -14.94 1.11 -2.38
C ALA A 205 -14.82 1.18 -0.86
N ILE A 206 -14.76 0.03 -0.21
CA ILE A 206 -14.40 -0.13 1.21
C ILE A 206 -13.01 -0.74 1.30
N GLU A 207 -12.20 -0.23 2.22
CA GLU A 207 -10.84 -0.71 2.44
C GLU A 207 -10.72 -1.47 3.77
N HIS A 208 -9.85 -2.47 3.76
CA HIS A 208 -9.42 -3.35 4.84
C HIS A 208 -10.44 -4.32 5.43
N ILE A 209 -9.91 -5.45 5.91
CA ILE A 209 -10.66 -6.50 6.60
C ILE A 209 -11.36 -6.04 7.87
N TRP A 210 -10.78 -5.07 8.57
CA TRP A 210 -11.41 -4.54 9.78
C TRP A 210 -12.71 -3.79 9.51
N SER A 211 -12.89 -3.18 8.33
CA SER A 211 -14.11 -2.41 8.05
C SER A 211 -15.35 -3.31 8.08
N VAL A 212 -15.25 -4.45 7.41
CA VAL A 212 -16.32 -5.45 7.37
C VAL A 212 -16.44 -6.19 8.72
N GLY A 213 -15.31 -6.42 9.39
CA GLY A 213 -15.27 -7.02 10.72
C GLY A 213 -16.02 -6.20 11.77
N TYR A 214 -15.79 -4.89 11.85
CA TYR A 214 -16.54 -4.01 12.75
C TYR A 214 -18.03 -3.99 12.42
N SER A 215 -18.33 -3.92 11.12
CA SER A 215 -19.71 -3.82 10.63
C SER A 215 -20.53 -5.06 10.90
N SER A 216 -19.88 -6.21 11.16
CA SER A 216 -20.54 -7.43 11.61
C SER A 216 -21.10 -7.33 13.04
N ILE A 217 -20.65 -6.37 13.86
CA ILE A 217 -21.14 -6.17 15.22
C ILE A 217 -22.34 -5.21 15.16
N PRO A 218 -23.59 -5.64 15.41
CA PRO A 218 -24.79 -4.82 15.21
C PRO A 218 -24.95 -3.79 16.35
N TYR A 219 -24.47 -4.09 17.55
CA TYR A 219 -24.52 -3.16 18.67
C TYR A 219 -23.48 -2.04 18.50
N VAL A 220 -23.95 -0.86 18.08
CA VAL A 220 -23.13 0.30 17.70
C VAL A 220 -22.09 0.69 18.77
N PRO A 221 -22.41 0.75 20.08
CA PRO A 221 -21.40 1.07 21.09
C PRO A 221 -20.23 0.07 21.16
N ALA A 222 -20.49 -1.24 21.04
CA ALA A 222 -19.42 -2.24 21.04
C ALA A 222 -18.58 -2.19 19.76
N ARG A 223 -19.24 -2.03 18.60
CA ARG A 223 -18.58 -1.79 17.31
C ARG A 223 -17.63 -0.60 17.38
N ARG A 224 -18.13 0.54 17.87
CA ARG A 224 -17.38 1.78 18.01
C ARG A 224 -16.21 1.59 18.95
N LYS A 225 -16.42 0.97 20.11
CA LYS A 225 -15.36 0.69 21.08
C LYS A 225 -14.24 -0.15 20.45
N LEU A 226 -14.56 -1.23 19.74
CA LEU A 226 -13.53 -2.05 19.09
C LEU A 226 -12.75 -1.26 18.03
N ALA A 227 -13.45 -0.42 17.25
CA ALA A 227 -12.81 0.44 16.26
C ALA A 227 -11.85 1.46 16.92
N GLU A 228 -12.28 2.12 18.01
CA GLU A 228 -11.47 3.06 18.80
C GLU A 228 -10.29 2.37 19.49
N ASP A 229 -10.51 1.23 20.15
CA ASP A 229 -9.45 0.44 20.81
C ASP A 229 -8.36 0.04 19.80
N ARG A 230 -8.75 -0.42 18.60
CA ARG A 230 -7.80 -0.79 17.54
C ARG A 230 -7.03 0.42 17.02
N LEU A 231 -7.69 1.56 16.89
CA LEU A 231 -7.04 2.80 16.44
C LEU A 231 -6.11 3.41 17.47
N GLY A 232 -6.48 3.34 18.75
CA GLY A 232 -5.66 3.77 19.87
C GLY A 232 -4.53 2.79 20.23
N GLY A 233 -4.45 1.63 19.56
CA GLY A 233 -3.44 0.61 19.83
C GLY A 233 -3.64 -0.15 21.14
N VAL A 234 -4.86 -0.10 21.71
CA VAL A 234 -5.28 -0.91 22.87
C VAL A 234 -5.38 -2.38 22.49
N ILE A 235 -5.83 -2.65 21.27
CA ILE A 235 -5.84 -3.99 20.68
C ILE A 235 -5.18 -3.97 19.30
N ASP A 236 -4.37 -4.98 19.04
CA ASP A 236 -3.79 -5.21 17.73
C ASP A 236 -4.86 -5.64 16.71
N GLN A 237 -4.68 -5.26 15.45
CA GLN A 237 -5.61 -5.62 14.38
C GLN A 237 -5.73 -7.15 14.21
N GLU A 238 -4.63 -7.87 14.37
CA GLU A 238 -4.57 -9.32 14.28
C GLU A 238 -5.45 -10.00 15.35
N LEU A 239 -5.61 -9.38 16.52
CA LEU A 239 -6.43 -9.87 17.63
C LEU A 239 -7.88 -9.40 17.55
N ALA A 240 -8.13 -8.22 16.97
CA ALA A 240 -9.46 -7.65 16.81
C ALA A 240 -10.39 -8.58 16.00
N GLY A 241 -9.83 -9.37 15.08
CA GLY A 241 -10.58 -10.30 14.25
C GLY A 241 -11.40 -11.34 15.02
N ALA A 242 -10.96 -11.75 16.21
CA ALA A 242 -11.69 -12.71 17.02
C ALA A 242 -13.05 -12.20 17.51
N TYR A 243 -13.23 -10.88 17.59
CA TYR A 243 -14.48 -10.25 18.04
C TYR A 243 -15.52 -10.07 16.92
N TYR A 244 -15.17 -10.39 15.66
CA TYR A 244 -16.12 -10.29 14.54
C TYR A 244 -17.24 -11.33 14.69
N GLN A 245 -18.46 -10.97 14.31
CA GLN A 245 -19.67 -11.78 14.47
C GLN A 245 -20.10 -12.34 13.11
N VAL A 246 -19.65 -13.56 12.82
CA VAL A 246 -19.83 -14.24 11.53
C VAL A 246 -21.31 -14.39 11.17
N GLU A 247 -22.17 -14.56 12.16
CA GLU A 247 -23.62 -14.67 12.01
C GLU A 247 -24.26 -13.45 11.32
N ASN A 248 -23.59 -12.29 11.34
CA ASN A 248 -24.09 -11.05 10.74
C ASN A 248 -23.39 -10.69 9.42
N TYR A 249 -22.49 -11.54 8.91
CA TYR A 249 -21.76 -11.26 7.67
C TYR A 249 -22.67 -11.05 6.47
N ASP A 250 -23.74 -11.83 6.35
CA ASP A 250 -24.64 -11.78 5.20
C ASP A 250 -25.34 -10.42 5.09
N GLN A 251 -25.63 -9.75 6.23
CA GLN A 251 -26.16 -8.39 6.25
C GLN A 251 -25.14 -7.38 5.70
N VAL A 252 -23.87 -7.49 6.11
CA VAL A 252 -22.79 -6.61 5.64
C VAL A 252 -22.54 -6.83 4.16
N ILE A 253 -22.44 -8.09 3.73
CA ILE A 253 -22.25 -8.48 2.33
C ILE A 253 -23.39 -7.96 1.47
N GLY A 254 -24.65 -8.17 1.88
CA GLY A 254 -25.82 -7.69 1.14
C GLY A 254 -25.79 -6.18 0.93
N ALA A 255 -25.44 -5.41 1.97
CA ALA A 255 -25.35 -3.94 1.86
C ALA A 255 -24.35 -3.47 0.79
N MET A 256 -23.24 -4.21 0.62
CA MET A 256 -22.21 -3.93 -0.37
C MET A 256 -22.60 -4.42 -1.77
N VAL A 257 -23.05 -5.67 -1.89
CA VAL A 257 -23.43 -6.31 -3.17
C VAL A 257 -24.57 -5.56 -3.84
N ASP A 258 -25.63 -5.21 -3.10
CA ASP A 258 -26.79 -4.48 -3.61
C ASP A 258 -26.43 -3.15 -4.28
N ARG A 259 -25.32 -2.54 -3.85
CA ARG A 259 -24.85 -1.23 -4.31
C ARG A 259 -23.57 -1.30 -5.12
N ARG A 260 -23.09 -2.51 -5.44
CA ARG A 260 -21.85 -2.77 -6.18
C ARG A 260 -20.63 -2.08 -5.56
N VAL A 261 -20.57 -2.07 -4.23
CA VAL A 261 -19.42 -1.53 -3.50
C VAL A 261 -18.29 -2.55 -3.53
N ALA A 262 -17.14 -2.15 -4.07
CA ALA A 262 -15.95 -2.99 -4.09
C ALA A 262 -15.28 -3.05 -2.72
N TRP A 263 -14.49 -4.09 -2.49
CA TRP A 263 -13.80 -4.29 -1.23
C TRP A 263 -12.34 -4.68 -1.43
N THR A 264 -11.43 -3.99 -0.75
CA THR A 264 -10.03 -4.41 -0.60
C THR A 264 -9.80 -4.97 0.80
N PRO A 265 -9.60 -6.27 0.98
CA PRO A 265 -9.28 -6.84 2.29
C PRO A 265 -7.93 -6.35 2.84
N THR A 266 -6.94 -6.11 1.97
CA THR A 266 -5.53 -5.89 2.34
C THR A 266 -5.02 -7.00 3.29
N VAL A 267 -5.49 -8.23 3.07
CA VAL A 267 -5.35 -9.32 4.05
C VAL A 267 -3.87 -9.65 4.32
N ALA A 268 -3.02 -9.56 3.31
CA ALA A 268 -1.59 -9.79 3.43
C ALA A 268 -0.86 -8.74 4.30
N LYS A 269 -1.33 -7.49 4.35
CA LYS A 269 -0.77 -6.48 5.26
C LYS A 269 -0.93 -6.88 6.73
N TRP A 270 -2.08 -7.45 7.06
CA TRP A 270 -2.49 -7.66 8.45
C TRP A 270 -2.25 -9.08 8.93
N LEU A 271 -2.45 -10.09 8.08
CA LEU A 271 -2.58 -11.48 8.50
C LEU A 271 -1.62 -12.43 7.77
N ARG A 272 -0.71 -11.93 6.92
CA ARG A 272 0.19 -12.80 6.15
C ARG A 272 1.01 -13.82 6.95
N PRO A 273 1.45 -13.58 8.21
CA PRO A 273 2.21 -14.60 8.92
C PRO A 273 1.37 -15.83 9.30
N LEU A 274 0.04 -15.75 9.18
CA LEU A 274 -0.89 -16.87 9.40
C LEU A 274 -1.19 -17.65 8.10
N SER A 275 -0.73 -17.16 6.94
CA SER A 275 -0.91 -17.86 5.66
C SER A 275 -0.04 -19.13 5.61
N PRO A 276 -0.56 -20.27 5.11
CA PRO A 276 0.26 -21.43 4.77
C PRO A 276 1.43 -21.12 3.83
N SER A 277 1.28 -20.10 2.97
CA SER A 277 2.31 -19.65 2.04
C SER A 277 3.29 -18.62 2.62
N ALA A 278 3.19 -18.30 3.92
CA ALA A 278 3.99 -17.25 4.57
C ALA A 278 5.49 -17.41 4.36
N GLU A 279 6.03 -18.62 4.54
CA GLU A 279 7.47 -18.86 4.42
C GLU A 279 7.96 -18.66 2.98
N ARG A 280 7.22 -19.17 2.00
CA ARG A 280 7.54 -19.00 0.56
C ARG A 280 7.59 -17.53 0.16
N PHE A 281 6.66 -16.71 0.65
CA PHE A 281 6.68 -15.26 0.42
C PHE A 281 7.81 -14.57 1.17
N ARG A 282 8.12 -14.98 2.40
CA ARG A 282 9.24 -14.45 3.17
C ARG A 282 10.58 -14.72 2.48
N GLU A 283 10.77 -15.91 1.91
CA GLU A 283 11.94 -16.25 1.10
C GLU A 283 12.05 -15.35 -0.14
N ARG A 284 10.94 -15.13 -0.86
CA ARG A 284 10.91 -14.23 -2.02
C ARG A 284 11.20 -12.78 -1.66
N GLU A 285 10.62 -12.30 -0.57
CA GLU A 285 10.89 -10.96 -0.03
C GLU A 285 12.39 -10.81 0.28
N ASN A 286 13.00 -11.81 0.93
CA ASN A 286 14.43 -11.85 1.19
C ASN A 286 15.29 -11.89 -0.09
N GLN A 287 14.88 -12.61 -1.14
CA GLN A 287 15.60 -12.60 -2.42
C GLN A 287 15.65 -11.20 -3.02
N ILE A 288 14.55 -10.45 -2.94
CA ILE A 288 14.49 -9.06 -3.42
C ILE A 288 15.34 -8.15 -2.52
N LEU A 289 15.17 -8.24 -1.20
CA LEU A 289 15.93 -7.44 -0.23
C LEU A 289 17.44 -7.71 -0.23
N ASN A 290 17.86 -8.90 -0.69
CA ASN A 290 19.27 -9.29 -0.80
C ASN A 290 19.84 -9.05 -2.21
N ASN A 291 19.02 -8.62 -3.18
CA ASN A 291 19.50 -8.32 -4.51
C ASN A 291 20.43 -7.09 -4.43
N PRO A 292 21.71 -7.20 -4.83
CA PRO A 292 22.67 -6.10 -4.69
C PRO A 292 22.32 -4.89 -5.56
N ASP A 293 21.46 -5.04 -6.57
CA ASP A 293 21.00 -3.97 -7.45
C ASP A 293 19.67 -3.35 -7.00
N ALA A 294 18.97 -3.99 -6.06
CA ALA A 294 17.77 -3.43 -5.43
C ALA A 294 18.18 -2.41 -4.36
N ASP A 295 18.06 -1.12 -4.69
CA ASP A 295 18.42 0.00 -3.81
C ASP A 295 17.24 0.37 -2.90
N LEU A 296 16.84 -0.58 -2.07
CA LEU A 296 15.73 -0.43 -1.12
C LEU A 296 16.24 0.11 0.22
N PRO A 297 15.54 1.07 0.86
CA PRO A 297 15.90 1.54 2.18
C PRO A 297 15.93 0.42 3.22
N ALA A 298 16.84 0.53 4.19
CA ALA A 298 16.96 -0.42 5.30
C ALA A 298 15.64 -0.56 6.09
N ALA A 299 14.82 0.51 6.10
CA ALA A 299 13.50 0.52 6.70
C ALA A 299 12.58 -0.57 6.12
N VAL A 300 12.66 -0.86 4.82
CA VAL A 300 11.86 -1.91 4.17
C VAL A 300 12.13 -3.27 4.79
N ARG A 301 13.41 -3.62 5.01
CA ARG A 301 13.79 -4.86 5.71
C ARG A 301 13.25 -4.90 7.14
N ALA A 302 13.42 -3.81 7.89
CA ALA A 302 12.99 -3.75 9.28
C ALA A 302 11.46 -3.93 9.43
N VAL A 303 10.66 -3.28 8.59
CA VAL A 303 9.19 -3.38 8.67
C VAL A 303 8.68 -4.74 8.20
N THR A 304 9.30 -5.32 7.17
CA THR A 304 8.93 -6.63 6.63
C THR A 304 9.22 -7.74 7.63
N GLU A 305 10.42 -7.76 8.22
CA GLU A 305 10.81 -8.71 9.27
C GLU A 305 9.92 -8.53 10.52
N ASN A 306 9.72 -7.30 10.99
CA ASN A 306 8.90 -7.04 12.18
C ASN A 306 7.44 -7.53 12.00
N ALA A 307 6.88 -7.47 10.79
CA ALA A 307 5.53 -7.97 10.54
C ALA A 307 5.40 -9.50 10.75
N TYR A 308 6.41 -10.28 10.37
CA TYR A 308 6.45 -11.72 10.69
C TYR A 308 6.76 -11.98 12.16
N GLU A 309 7.76 -11.29 12.70
CA GLU A 309 8.24 -11.53 14.06
C GLU A 309 7.26 -11.11 15.15
N LYS A 310 6.44 -10.08 14.91
CA LYS A 310 5.42 -9.64 15.88
C LYS A 310 4.52 -10.79 16.29
N LEU A 311 3.96 -11.53 15.33
CA LEU A 311 3.05 -12.63 15.60
C LEU A 311 3.79 -13.82 16.25
N LEU A 312 4.98 -14.16 15.73
CA LEU A 312 5.70 -15.37 16.13
C LEU A 312 6.47 -15.23 17.45
N LYS A 313 6.96 -14.03 17.79
CA LYS A 313 7.84 -13.80 18.94
C LYS A 313 7.18 -13.04 20.09
N ARG A 314 6.17 -12.20 19.82
CA ARG A 314 5.60 -11.29 20.84
C ARG A 314 4.25 -11.77 21.39
N TYR A 315 3.52 -12.60 20.66
CA TYR A 315 2.20 -13.05 21.11
C TYR A 315 2.32 -14.25 22.03
N THR A 316 1.54 -14.24 23.10
CA THR A 316 1.29 -15.42 23.93
C THR A 316 0.56 -16.50 23.12
N PRO A 317 0.60 -17.78 23.52
CA PRO A 317 -0.16 -18.84 22.84
C PRO A 317 -1.65 -18.52 22.68
N ALA A 318 -2.28 -17.97 23.71
CA ALA A 318 -3.69 -17.56 23.66
C ALA A 318 -3.96 -16.44 22.65
N GLN A 319 -3.07 -15.44 22.56
CA GLN A 319 -3.16 -14.39 21.55
C GLN A 319 -2.95 -14.93 20.13
N LEU A 320 -2.03 -15.88 19.96
CA LEU A 320 -1.82 -16.52 18.66
C LEU A 320 -3.07 -17.31 18.22
N ASP A 321 -3.69 -18.06 19.12
CA ASP A 321 -4.94 -18.78 18.82
C ASP A 321 -6.09 -17.80 18.52
N GLN A 322 -6.17 -16.69 19.24
CA GLN A 322 -7.11 -15.61 18.94
C GLN A 322 -6.87 -15.02 17.53
N ALA A 323 -5.61 -14.80 17.13
CA ALA A 323 -5.28 -14.30 15.81
C ALA A 323 -5.65 -15.30 14.69
N LYS A 324 -5.45 -16.60 14.92
CA LYS A 324 -5.89 -17.67 14.00
C LYS A 324 -7.41 -17.65 13.81
N VAL A 325 -8.18 -17.51 14.89
CA VAL A 325 -9.65 -17.36 14.81
C VAL A 325 -10.02 -16.13 13.98
N GLY A 326 -9.34 -15.00 14.18
CA GLY A 326 -9.54 -13.81 13.36
C GLY A 326 -9.25 -14.03 11.87
N TYR A 327 -8.20 -14.80 11.55
CA TYR A 327 -7.85 -15.15 10.17
C TYR A 327 -8.87 -16.09 9.52
N GLU A 328 -9.36 -17.10 10.23
CA GLU A 328 -10.44 -17.97 9.75
C GLU A 328 -11.71 -17.18 9.45
N LYS A 329 -12.08 -16.26 10.35
CA LYS A 329 -13.22 -15.34 10.16
C LYS A 329 -13.02 -14.39 8.98
N ALA A 330 -11.80 -13.98 8.69
CA ALA A 330 -11.49 -13.18 7.50
C ALA A 330 -11.66 -13.99 6.21
N ASN A 331 -11.10 -15.21 6.16
CA ASN A 331 -11.21 -16.12 5.03
C ASN A 331 -12.68 -16.48 4.74
N GLU A 332 -13.48 -16.65 5.79
CA GLU A 332 -14.91 -16.87 5.66
C GLU A 332 -15.64 -15.68 5.03
N PHE A 333 -15.34 -14.44 5.46
CA PHE A 333 -15.93 -13.25 4.84
C PHE A 333 -15.56 -13.15 3.36
N ILE A 334 -14.27 -13.33 3.00
CA ILE A 334 -13.78 -13.32 1.61
C ILE A 334 -14.57 -14.31 0.76
N ARG A 335 -14.66 -15.56 1.21
CA ARG A 335 -15.37 -16.64 0.49
C ARG A 335 -16.85 -16.33 0.30
N ARG A 336 -17.54 -15.88 1.35
CA ARG A 336 -18.98 -15.56 1.29
C ARG A 336 -19.24 -14.34 0.39
N PHE A 337 -18.41 -13.30 0.51
CA PHE A 337 -18.52 -12.08 -0.29
C PHE A 337 -18.39 -12.38 -1.78
N VAL A 338 -17.35 -13.13 -2.19
CA VAL A 338 -17.15 -13.50 -3.60
C VAL A 338 -18.29 -14.40 -4.11
N ARG A 339 -18.73 -15.40 -3.32
CA ARG A 339 -19.86 -16.26 -3.69
C ARG A 339 -21.17 -15.50 -3.87
N ALA A 340 -21.37 -14.43 -3.11
CA ALA A 340 -22.54 -13.56 -3.23
C ALA A 340 -22.47 -12.59 -4.42
N GLY A 341 -21.41 -12.64 -5.25
CA GLY A 341 -21.21 -11.72 -6.36
C GLY A 341 -20.58 -10.38 -5.96
N GLY A 342 -19.96 -10.32 -4.78
CA GLY A 342 -19.20 -9.17 -4.32
C GLY A 342 -17.99 -8.86 -5.22
N ILE A 343 -17.68 -7.58 -5.35
CA ILE A 343 -16.55 -7.10 -6.15
C ILE A 343 -15.31 -7.08 -5.26
N LEU A 344 -14.58 -8.18 -5.24
CA LEU A 344 -13.27 -8.24 -4.58
C LEU A 344 -12.24 -7.50 -5.43
N LYS A 345 -11.48 -6.59 -4.82
CA LYS A 345 -10.32 -5.94 -5.43
C LYS A 345 -9.14 -6.05 -4.47
N GLU A 346 -7.91 -5.99 -4.97
CA GLU A 346 -6.71 -6.14 -4.14
C GLU A 346 -5.73 -4.97 -4.25
N GLY A 347 -4.91 -4.83 -3.22
CA GLY A 347 -3.88 -3.80 -3.09
C GLY A 347 -2.92 -4.09 -1.95
N SER A 348 -1.72 -3.49 -1.99
CA SER A 348 -0.64 -3.85 -1.07
C SER A 348 -0.71 -3.16 0.30
N ASP A 349 -1.16 -1.91 0.34
CA ASP A 349 -1.26 -1.08 1.55
C ASP A 349 0.03 -1.08 2.41
N PRO A 350 1.23 -0.79 1.85
CA PRO A 350 2.48 -0.71 2.60
C PRO A 350 2.40 0.36 3.73
N PRO A 351 3.30 0.38 4.73
CA PRO A 351 4.62 -0.26 4.77
C PRO A 351 4.70 -1.52 5.64
N ARG A 352 3.59 -2.09 6.12
CA ARG A 352 3.65 -3.33 6.92
C ARG A 352 3.89 -4.54 6.01
N GLY A 353 5.01 -4.56 5.28
CA GLY A 353 5.39 -5.50 4.23
C GLY A 353 5.85 -4.80 2.95
N MET A 354 6.44 -5.56 2.03
CA MET A 354 6.97 -5.05 0.77
C MET A 354 5.83 -4.67 -0.20
N ALA A 355 5.84 -3.42 -0.68
CA ALA A 355 4.92 -2.96 -1.73
C ALA A 355 4.98 -3.87 -2.97
N ALA A 356 3.89 -3.93 -3.74
CA ALA A 356 3.69 -4.87 -4.85
C ALA A 356 3.67 -6.37 -4.46
N LEU A 357 4.66 -6.89 -3.73
CA LEU A 357 4.70 -8.29 -3.31
C LEU A 357 3.53 -8.63 -2.38
N LEU A 358 3.17 -7.71 -1.49
CA LEU A 358 1.97 -7.80 -0.65
C LEU A 358 0.68 -8.00 -1.46
N MET A 359 0.56 -7.39 -2.65
CA MET A 359 -0.61 -7.58 -3.51
C MET A 359 -0.66 -9.03 -4.04
N HIS A 360 0.46 -9.56 -4.52
CA HIS A 360 0.55 -10.97 -4.94
C HIS A 360 0.29 -11.95 -3.78
N GLN A 361 0.73 -11.59 -2.58
CA GLN A 361 0.45 -12.39 -1.39
C GLN A 361 -1.04 -12.35 -1.03
N ALA A 362 -1.71 -11.22 -1.20
CA ALA A 362 -3.16 -11.12 -1.08
C ALA A 362 -3.86 -12.06 -2.09
N LEU A 363 -3.42 -12.11 -3.35
CA LEU A 363 -3.97 -13.05 -4.34
C LEU A 363 -3.83 -14.52 -3.90
N MET A 364 -2.69 -14.89 -3.31
CA MET A 364 -2.50 -16.23 -2.75
C MET A 364 -3.47 -16.49 -1.59
N MET A 365 -3.61 -15.52 -0.68
CA MET A 365 -4.49 -15.65 0.48
C MET A 365 -5.97 -15.69 0.10
N ASP A 366 -6.37 -15.04 -0.99
CA ASP A 366 -7.71 -15.19 -1.57
C ASP A 366 -7.96 -16.62 -2.03
N VAL A 367 -6.98 -17.23 -2.73
CA VAL A 367 -7.07 -18.62 -3.17
C VAL A 367 -7.09 -19.57 -1.98
N GLU A 368 -6.28 -19.33 -0.94
CA GLU A 368 -6.32 -20.05 0.34
C GLU A 368 -7.69 -19.92 1.03
N ALA A 369 -8.36 -18.76 0.90
CA ALA A 369 -9.72 -18.55 1.39
C ALA A 369 -10.78 -19.27 0.52
N GLY A 370 -10.43 -19.78 -0.66
CA GLY A 370 -11.32 -20.51 -1.56
C GLY A 370 -11.88 -19.68 -2.72
N VAL A 371 -11.28 -18.52 -3.01
CA VAL A 371 -11.51 -17.77 -4.25
C VAL A 371 -10.81 -18.50 -5.40
N SER A 372 -11.41 -18.51 -6.60
CA SER A 372 -10.74 -19.13 -7.75
C SER A 372 -9.53 -18.29 -8.19
N PRO A 373 -8.45 -18.90 -8.73
CA PRO A 373 -7.31 -18.15 -9.25
C PRO A 373 -7.69 -17.08 -10.28
N MET A 374 -8.68 -17.36 -11.15
CA MET A 374 -9.20 -16.36 -12.10
C MET A 374 -9.80 -15.15 -11.37
N ALA A 375 -10.65 -15.36 -10.38
CA ALA A 375 -11.26 -14.26 -9.62
C ALA A 375 -10.21 -13.46 -8.83
N ALA A 376 -9.18 -14.11 -8.29
CA ALA A 376 -8.04 -13.43 -7.67
C ALA A 376 -7.28 -12.55 -8.70
N ILE A 377 -7.00 -13.06 -9.90
CA ILE A 377 -6.38 -12.23 -10.97
C ILE A 377 -7.26 -11.02 -11.32
N GLN A 378 -8.59 -11.19 -11.38
CA GLN A 378 -9.52 -10.07 -11.61
C GLN A 378 -9.48 -9.04 -10.49
N ALA A 379 -9.27 -9.48 -9.24
CA ALA A 379 -9.18 -8.60 -8.07
C ALA A 379 -8.00 -7.62 -8.18
N ALA A 380 -6.89 -7.99 -8.82
CA ALA A 380 -5.74 -7.11 -9.07
C ALA A 380 -5.68 -6.54 -10.51
N THR A 381 -6.75 -6.66 -11.30
CA THR A 381 -6.81 -6.15 -12.68
C THR A 381 -8.14 -5.44 -12.94
N LEU A 382 -9.10 -6.12 -13.57
CA LEU A 382 -10.34 -5.53 -14.06
C LEU A 382 -11.22 -4.97 -12.93
N ASN A 383 -11.25 -5.60 -11.75
CA ASN A 383 -12.07 -5.12 -10.65
C ASN A 383 -11.55 -3.79 -10.09
N VAL A 384 -10.24 -3.60 -10.02
CA VAL A 384 -9.64 -2.31 -9.64
C VAL A 384 -9.99 -1.25 -10.67
N ALA A 385 -9.81 -1.55 -11.96
CA ALA A 385 -10.12 -0.62 -13.04
C ALA A 385 -11.60 -0.22 -13.05
N LYS A 386 -12.53 -1.18 -12.85
CA LYS A 386 -13.97 -0.91 -12.76
C LYS A 386 -14.32 -0.05 -11.55
N THR A 387 -13.76 -0.38 -10.38
CA THR A 387 -14.00 0.36 -9.13
C THR A 387 -13.64 1.84 -9.31
N PHE A 388 -12.50 2.10 -9.96
CA PHE A 388 -12.04 3.47 -10.16
C PHE A 388 -12.46 4.11 -11.49
N LYS A 389 -13.42 3.49 -12.22
CA LYS A 389 -14.00 4.00 -13.47
C LYS A 389 -12.94 4.22 -14.57
N LYS A 390 -11.96 3.32 -14.62
CA LYS A 390 -10.82 3.26 -15.55
C LYS A 390 -10.88 2.05 -16.49
N ASP A 391 -11.88 1.20 -16.36
CA ASP A 391 -12.03 -0.06 -17.11
C ASP A 391 -12.23 0.12 -18.62
N LYS A 392 -12.60 1.32 -19.08
CA LYS A 392 -12.60 1.64 -20.51
C LYS A 392 -11.22 1.44 -21.14
N ASP A 393 -10.16 1.78 -20.41
CA ASP A 393 -8.79 1.79 -20.93
C ASP A 393 -7.88 0.73 -20.28
N TYR A 394 -8.21 0.23 -19.09
CA TYR A 394 -7.31 -0.62 -18.29
C TYR A 394 -7.98 -1.88 -17.74
N GLY A 395 -7.17 -2.81 -17.23
CA GLY A 395 -7.60 -3.97 -16.44
C GLY A 395 -7.99 -5.22 -17.24
N SER A 396 -7.99 -5.17 -18.57
CA SER A 396 -8.16 -6.36 -19.43
C SER A 396 -7.41 -6.22 -20.76
N VAL A 397 -7.10 -7.34 -21.40
CA VAL A 397 -6.46 -7.42 -22.72
C VAL A 397 -7.54 -7.49 -23.79
N GLU A 398 -8.09 -6.35 -24.17
CA GLU A 398 -9.17 -6.23 -25.14
C GLU A 398 -8.87 -5.16 -26.19
N PRO A 399 -9.26 -5.35 -27.47
CA PRO A 399 -9.04 -4.36 -28.51
C PRO A 399 -9.51 -2.95 -28.12
N GLY A 400 -8.69 -1.96 -28.42
CA GLY A 400 -8.91 -0.55 -28.11
C GLY A 400 -8.39 -0.11 -26.74
N LYS A 401 -8.16 -1.01 -25.78
CA LYS A 401 -7.61 -0.67 -24.46
C LYS A 401 -6.10 -0.36 -24.52
N ILE A 402 -5.59 0.29 -23.47
CA ILE A 402 -4.15 0.58 -23.32
C ILE A 402 -3.40 -0.73 -23.17
N ALA A 403 -2.27 -0.82 -23.89
CA ALA A 403 -1.47 -2.03 -23.96
C ALA A 403 -0.52 -2.16 -22.77
N ASP A 404 -1.08 -2.50 -21.61
CA ASP A 404 -0.34 -2.85 -20.41
C ASP A 404 -0.41 -4.37 -20.18
N LEU A 405 0.74 -5.04 -20.10
CA LEU A 405 0.84 -6.49 -19.92
C LEU A 405 1.83 -6.86 -18.83
N SER A 406 1.47 -7.87 -18.03
CA SER A 406 2.40 -8.60 -17.17
C SER A 406 2.54 -10.02 -17.72
N ILE A 407 3.76 -10.41 -18.08
CA ILE A 407 4.04 -11.70 -18.70
C ILE A 407 4.89 -12.52 -17.72
N VAL A 408 4.32 -13.63 -17.27
CA VAL A 408 4.87 -14.45 -16.20
C VAL A 408 5.26 -15.84 -16.68
N GLU A 409 6.14 -16.48 -15.93
CA GLU A 409 6.44 -17.89 -16.10
C GLU A 409 5.33 -18.78 -15.51
N GLY A 410 5.06 -19.92 -16.14
CA GLY A 410 4.08 -20.91 -15.64
C GLY A 410 2.62 -20.52 -15.87
N ASP A 411 1.71 -21.21 -15.19
CA ASP A 411 0.25 -21.03 -15.28
C ASP A 411 -0.34 -20.54 -13.96
N PRO A 412 -0.70 -19.24 -13.85
CA PRO A 412 -1.36 -18.66 -12.70
C PRO A 412 -2.71 -19.30 -12.32
N LEU A 413 -3.38 -20.01 -13.24
CA LEU A 413 -4.63 -20.70 -12.91
C LEU A 413 -4.40 -22.05 -12.22
N GLN A 414 -3.19 -22.59 -12.28
CA GLN A 414 -2.79 -23.82 -11.56
C GLN A 414 -2.09 -23.50 -10.24
N ASP A 415 -1.18 -22.52 -10.24
CA ASP A 415 -0.53 -21.99 -9.03
C ASP A 415 -0.51 -20.47 -9.11
N ILE A 416 -1.33 -19.80 -8.30
CA ILE A 416 -1.45 -18.34 -8.27
C ILE A 416 -0.13 -17.64 -7.90
N TRP A 417 0.81 -18.38 -7.28
CA TRP A 417 2.20 -17.93 -7.09
C TRP A 417 2.84 -17.40 -8.37
N MET A 418 2.51 -17.99 -9.51
CA MET A 418 3.13 -17.63 -10.79
C MET A 418 2.91 -16.16 -11.15
N THR A 419 1.89 -15.49 -10.59
CA THR A 419 1.63 -14.07 -10.83
C THR A 419 2.80 -13.15 -10.49
N GLN A 420 3.65 -13.49 -9.51
CA GLN A 420 4.81 -12.69 -9.12
C GLN A 420 6.08 -13.01 -9.94
N ASN A 421 6.11 -14.14 -10.65
CA ASN A 421 7.26 -14.61 -11.45
C ASN A 421 7.33 -13.90 -12.82
N VAL A 422 7.41 -12.58 -12.79
CA VAL A 422 7.36 -11.72 -13.97
C VAL A 422 8.66 -11.82 -14.77
N LYS A 423 8.51 -11.97 -16.09
CA LYS A 423 9.61 -12.06 -17.06
C LYS A 423 9.66 -10.87 -18.00
N MET A 424 8.52 -10.22 -18.21
CA MET A 424 8.41 -9.08 -19.11
C MET A 424 7.19 -8.25 -18.72
N VAL A 425 7.36 -6.93 -18.83
CA VAL A 425 6.28 -5.95 -18.68
C VAL A 425 6.19 -5.13 -19.94
N VAL A 426 4.96 -4.88 -20.39
CA VAL A 426 4.65 -3.91 -21.43
C VAL A 426 3.83 -2.81 -20.77
N MET A 427 4.19 -1.55 -20.98
CA MET A 427 3.38 -0.39 -20.58
C MET A 427 3.21 0.55 -21.76
N ASP A 428 1.98 1.00 -21.99
CA ASP A 428 1.62 1.85 -23.14
C ASP A 428 2.20 1.29 -24.46
N GLY A 429 2.15 -0.05 -24.59
CA GLY A 429 2.66 -0.79 -25.75
C GLY A 429 4.18 -0.85 -25.92
N LYS A 430 4.95 -0.44 -24.92
CA LYS A 430 6.42 -0.48 -24.93
C LYS A 430 6.94 -1.48 -23.91
N LEU A 431 7.98 -2.22 -24.28
CA LEU A 431 8.72 -3.02 -23.31
C LEU A 431 9.31 -2.11 -22.23
N VAL A 432 9.10 -2.51 -20.99
CA VAL A 432 9.69 -1.86 -19.82
C VAL A 432 10.74 -2.80 -19.25
N ASP A 433 11.91 -2.26 -18.95
CA ASP A 433 12.92 -2.98 -18.20
C ASP A 433 12.42 -3.17 -16.75
N ILE A 434 12.52 -4.41 -16.26
CA ILE A 434 12.02 -4.86 -14.95
C ILE A 434 13.16 -5.23 -13.99
N GLY A 435 14.42 -5.05 -14.43
CA GLY A 435 15.58 -5.22 -13.59
C GLY A 435 15.66 -4.14 -12.51
N PHE A 436 16.34 -4.45 -11.41
CA PHE A 436 16.79 -3.42 -10.49
C PHE A 436 18.08 -2.80 -11.03
N SER A 437 18.21 -1.49 -10.93
CA SER A 437 19.35 -0.74 -11.49
C SER A 437 19.92 0.28 -10.50
N LYS A 438 19.58 0.16 -9.21
CA LYS A 438 19.84 1.17 -8.18
C LYS A 438 19.29 2.54 -8.59
N TYR A 439 18.10 2.53 -9.20
CA TYR A 439 17.51 3.75 -9.71
C TYR A 439 17.21 4.72 -8.57
N LYS A 440 17.76 5.93 -8.66
CA LYS A 440 17.43 7.03 -7.74
C LYS A 440 16.33 7.89 -8.35
N ASN A 441 15.21 7.97 -7.64
CA ASN A 441 14.13 8.87 -7.99
C ASN A 441 14.63 10.32 -7.91
N PRO A 442 14.44 11.16 -8.95
CA PRO A 442 14.87 12.54 -8.94
C PRO A 442 14.08 13.43 -7.97
N ILE A 443 12.96 12.93 -7.43
CA ILE A 443 12.08 13.65 -6.50
C ILE A 443 11.85 12.73 -5.30
N PRO A 444 12.78 12.70 -4.32
CA PRO A 444 12.71 11.77 -3.21
C PRO A 444 11.46 11.98 -2.34
N SER A 445 11.06 10.92 -1.65
CA SER A 445 9.97 10.96 -0.68
C SER A 445 10.40 11.65 0.62
N PHE A 446 9.43 12.18 1.35
CA PHE A 446 9.64 12.92 2.59
C PHE A 446 8.61 12.58 3.69
N TYR A 447 7.91 11.42 3.63
CA TYR A 447 7.00 11.06 4.74
C TYR A 447 6.84 9.59 5.19
N SER A 448 6.66 8.54 4.35
CA SER A 448 5.95 7.35 4.91
C SER A 448 6.78 6.34 5.71
N TYR A 449 8.10 6.26 5.51
CA TYR A 449 8.99 5.48 6.38
C TYR A 449 9.58 6.30 7.53
N GLN A 450 9.35 7.61 7.49
CA GLN A 450 9.97 8.62 8.32
C GLN A 450 9.04 9.01 9.46
N SER A 451 8.56 8.02 10.21
CA SER A 451 7.88 8.29 11.47
C SER A 451 8.90 8.80 12.50
N LEU A 452 9.42 10.01 12.28
CA LEU A 452 10.24 10.68 13.25
C LEU A 452 9.30 11.20 14.33
N PRO A 453 9.55 10.92 15.63
CA PRO A 453 8.86 11.66 16.67
C PRO A 453 9.15 13.14 16.44
N LEU A 454 8.08 13.95 16.42
CA LEU A 454 8.21 15.38 16.17
C LEU A 454 9.10 15.99 17.24
N ASP A 455 8.81 15.72 18.52
CA ASP A 455 9.58 16.23 19.64
C ASP A 455 10.45 15.15 20.29
N LEU A 456 11.65 15.57 20.73
CA LEU A 456 12.64 14.72 21.37
C LEU A 456 12.94 15.19 22.79
N GLU A 457 12.90 14.27 23.73
CA GLU A 457 13.45 14.43 25.07
C GLU A 457 14.81 13.73 25.14
N ILE A 458 15.81 14.35 25.77
CA ILE A 458 17.14 13.77 25.91
C ILE A 458 17.58 13.78 27.38
N SER A 459 18.38 12.78 27.76
CA SER A 459 18.98 12.72 29.09
C SER A 459 20.36 12.02 29.05
N PRO A 460 21.40 12.58 29.70
CA PRO A 460 21.43 13.88 30.38
C PRO A 460 21.31 15.08 29.42
N LEU A 461 20.87 16.22 29.96
CA LEU A 461 20.78 17.50 29.22
C LEU A 461 22.08 18.32 29.27
N PHE A 462 23.01 17.96 30.15
CA PHE A 462 24.24 18.70 30.40
C PHE A 462 25.45 17.76 30.42
N LEU A 463 26.51 18.13 29.70
CA LEU A 463 27.83 17.49 29.72
C LEU A 463 28.93 18.54 29.90
N ILE A 464 30.17 18.10 30.12
CA ILE A 464 31.36 18.97 30.13
C ILE A 464 32.14 18.79 28.82
N GLU A 465 32.73 19.85 28.28
CA GLU A 465 33.49 19.77 27.02
C GLU A 465 34.61 18.71 27.11
N GLY A 466 34.70 17.88 26.08
CA GLY A 466 35.63 16.75 26.04
C GLY A 466 35.37 15.65 27.07
N SER A 467 34.22 15.64 27.76
CA SER A 467 33.81 14.52 28.63
C SER A 467 33.18 13.40 27.80
N GLY A 468 33.31 12.16 28.29
CA GLY A 468 32.73 10.98 27.65
C GLY A 468 33.68 9.78 27.59
N PRO A 469 33.29 8.70 26.89
CA PRO A 469 32.03 8.56 26.15
C PRO A 469 30.82 8.57 27.09
N THR A 470 29.76 9.28 26.71
CA THR A 470 28.52 9.37 27.49
C THR A 470 27.34 8.81 26.70
N THR A 471 26.55 7.95 27.33
CA THR A 471 25.31 7.45 26.74
C THR A 471 24.16 8.41 27.02
N LEU A 472 23.62 8.98 25.95
CA LEU A 472 22.34 9.70 25.94
C LEU A 472 21.19 8.71 25.78
N ARG A 473 20.13 8.89 26.58
CA ARG A 473 18.79 8.40 26.26
C ARG A 473 18.10 9.45 25.41
N VAL A 474 17.57 9.05 24.27
CA VAL A 474 16.79 9.90 23.37
C VAL A 474 15.39 9.30 23.31
N ARG A 475 14.41 10.04 23.82
CA ARG A 475 13.01 9.64 23.91
C ARG A 475 12.15 10.53 23.04
N GLY A 476 11.02 9.98 22.62
CA GLY A 476 10.03 10.66 21.81
C GLY A 476 8.75 9.84 21.88
N GLN A 477 7.63 10.48 21.61
CA GLN A 477 6.35 9.79 21.64
C GLN A 477 6.28 8.88 20.41
N GLY A 478 6.61 7.59 20.53
CA GLY A 478 6.52 6.61 19.45
C GLY A 478 7.39 6.86 18.19
N GLY A 479 7.24 5.96 17.21
CA GLY A 479 7.82 6.12 15.86
C GLY A 479 9.29 5.76 15.72
N MET A 480 10.02 5.50 16.80
CA MET A 480 11.43 5.13 16.69
C MET A 480 11.60 3.70 16.16
N TRP A 481 12.64 3.50 15.35
CA TRP A 481 12.99 2.21 14.74
C TRP A 481 14.50 1.94 14.78
N PRO A 482 14.93 0.67 14.59
CA PRO A 482 16.36 0.31 14.56
C PRO A 482 17.23 1.01 13.53
N PHE A 483 16.63 1.54 12.46
CA PHE A 483 17.30 2.29 11.40
C PHE A 483 17.39 3.81 11.68
N HIS A 484 16.87 4.30 12.80
CA HIS A 484 17.06 5.69 13.18
C HIS A 484 18.45 5.92 13.77
N ARG A 485 19.02 7.08 13.47
CA ARG A 485 20.30 7.55 13.97
C ARG A 485 20.10 8.88 14.69
N VAL A 486 20.71 9.00 15.86
CA VAL A 486 20.81 10.28 16.57
C VAL A 486 21.92 11.09 15.93
N MET A 487 21.60 12.32 15.53
CA MET A 487 22.53 13.23 14.90
C MET A 487 22.90 14.34 15.90
N LEU A 488 24.19 14.61 16.08
CA LEU A 488 24.70 15.75 16.85
C LEU A 488 25.28 16.79 15.88
N ASN A 489 24.65 17.96 15.78
CA ASN A 489 24.98 19.00 14.80
C ASN A 489 25.07 18.43 13.36
N GLY A 490 24.14 17.56 12.99
CA GLY A 490 24.09 16.91 11.67
C GLY A 490 25.08 15.76 11.46
N LYS A 491 25.87 15.37 12.47
CA LYS A 491 26.79 14.22 12.40
C LYS A 491 26.22 13.01 13.17
N PRO A 492 26.24 11.80 12.60
CA PRO A 492 25.66 10.63 13.25
C PRO A 492 26.45 10.22 14.50
N LEU A 493 25.74 9.88 15.56
CA LEU A 493 26.29 9.23 16.75
C LEU A 493 26.07 7.71 16.67
N PRO A 494 26.97 6.89 17.27
CA PRO A 494 26.69 5.49 17.52
C PRO A 494 25.36 5.34 18.26
N THR A 495 24.38 4.71 17.60
CA THR A 495 22.98 4.65 18.06
C THR A 495 22.53 3.19 18.17
N SER A 496 21.79 2.86 19.23
CA SER A 496 21.18 1.55 19.44
C SER A 496 19.70 1.70 19.79
N PHE A 497 18.89 0.77 19.27
CA PHE A 497 17.44 0.75 19.50
C PHE A 497 17.10 0.15 20.86
N VAL A 498 16.18 0.79 21.58
CA VAL A 498 15.64 0.27 22.85
C VAL A 498 14.17 -0.10 22.67
N SER A 499 13.34 0.85 22.21
CA SER A 499 11.92 0.64 21.95
C SER A 499 11.40 1.66 20.93
N LYS A 500 10.12 1.56 20.57
CA LYS A 500 9.46 2.55 19.71
C LYS A 500 9.48 3.98 20.28
N ASP A 501 9.77 4.14 21.57
CA ASP A 501 9.77 5.41 22.31
C ASP A 501 11.18 5.81 22.80
N GLU A 502 12.21 4.97 22.60
CA GLU A 502 13.56 5.21 23.14
C GLU A 502 14.68 4.66 22.23
N LEU A 503 15.68 5.51 21.98
CA LEU A 503 17.00 5.16 21.45
C LEU A 503 18.08 5.48 22.49
N LYS A 504 19.22 4.80 22.37
CA LYS A 504 20.46 5.17 23.06
C LYS A 504 21.48 5.65 22.05
N ALA A 505 22.11 6.79 22.31
CA ALA A 505 23.23 7.27 21.50
C ALA A 505 24.46 7.56 22.36
N THR A 506 25.64 7.28 21.83
CA THR A 506 26.90 7.53 22.53
C THR A 506 27.53 8.80 22.00
N VAL A 507 27.71 9.80 22.86
CA VAL A 507 28.48 11.01 22.56
C VAL A 507 29.94 10.76 22.94
N PRO A 508 30.87 10.68 21.98
CA PRO A 508 32.27 10.54 22.31
C PRO A 508 32.88 11.91 22.66
N PRO A 509 33.99 11.97 23.43
CA PRO A 509 34.64 13.22 23.86
C PRO A 509 34.90 14.22 22.73
N GLU A 510 35.36 13.73 21.59
CA GLU A 510 35.72 14.53 20.41
C GLU A 510 34.52 15.16 19.69
N ALA A 511 33.29 14.68 19.96
CA ALA A 511 32.08 15.24 19.37
C ALA A 511 31.63 16.54 20.08
N ILE A 512 32.12 16.78 21.30
CA ILE A 512 31.81 17.97 22.12
C ILE A 512 33.09 18.70 22.55
N PRO A 513 33.93 19.16 21.61
CA PRO A 513 35.27 19.68 21.92
C PRO A 513 35.28 21.04 22.61
N LYS A 514 34.14 21.73 22.68
CA LYS A 514 34.01 23.07 23.26
C LYS A 514 32.68 23.22 23.98
N ALA A 515 32.65 24.06 25.01
CA ALA A 515 31.40 24.49 25.62
C ALA A 515 30.47 25.15 24.58
N GLY A 516 29.17 24.89 24.68
CA GLY A 516 28.18 25.38 23.73
C GLY A 516 26.86 24.64 23.79
N THR A 517 25.93 25.04 22.92
CA THR A 517 24.68 24.30 22.70
C THR A 517 24.83 23.45 21.45
N TYR A 518 24.60 22.15 21.59
CA TYR A 518 24.65 21.18 20.52
C TYR A 518 23.24 20.74 20.18
N VAL A 519 22.93 20.71 18.89
CA VAL A 519 21.61 20.33 18.37
C VAL A 519 21.58 18.82 18.18
N LEU A 520 20.57 18.18 18.75
CA LEU A 520 20.25 16.77 18.54
C LEU A 520 19.01 16.62 17.67
N THR A 521 19.09 15.79 16.66
CA THR A 521 17.95 15.39 15.82
C THR A 521 17.97 13.87 15.61
N LEU A 522 16.85 13.32 15.16
CA LEU A 522 16.77 11.97 14.63
C LEU A 522 16.68 12.00 13.12
N LYS A 523 17.35 11.04 12.48
CA LYS A 523 17.36 10.86 11.03
C LYS A 523 17.25 9.39 10.66
N CYS A 524 16.55 9.08 9.58
CA CYS A 524 16.54 7.74 8.97
C CYS A 524 17.89 7.46 8.31
N GLU A 525 18.50 6.31 8.60
CA GLU A 525 19.78 5.92 8.01
C GLU A 525 19.68 5.79 6.49
N GLY A 526 20.56 6.48 5.77
CA GLY A 526 20.64 6.42 4.30
C GLY A 526 19.72 7.38 3.54
N GLU A 527 18.94 8.22 4.23
CA GLU A 527 18.03 9.18 3.61
C GLU A 527 18.58 10.61 3.65
N ASP A 528 18.17 11.48 2.73
CA ASP A 528 18.63 12.88 2.67
C ASP A 528 17.74 13.82 3.50
N PHE A 529 16.44 13.56 3.60
CA PHE A 529 15.44 14.34 4.34
C PHE A 529 14.32 13.42 4.85
N PRO A 530 13.58 13.76 5.92
CA PRO A 530 13.74 14.86 6.88
C PRO A 530 14.48 14.42 8.16
N GLU A 531 14.79 15.39 9.02
CA GLU A 531 15.19 15.16 10.42
C GLU A 531 14.03 15.54 11.37
N SER A 532 14.01 15.00 12.59
CA SER A 532 13.03 15.36 13.63
C SER A 532 13.16 16.83 14.06
N HIS A 533 12.27 17.34 14.92
CA HIS A 533 12.58 18.60 15.62
C HIS A 533 13.83 18.45 16.50
N ARG A 534 14.37 19.61 16.84
CA ARG A 534 15.64 19.76 17.54
C ARG A 534 15.46 19.59 19.05
N ALA A 535 16.21 18.67 19.64
CA ALA A 535 16.57 18.73 21.05
C ALA A 535 17.90 19.48 21.23
N HIS A 536 18.17 19.96 22.44
CA HIS A 536 19.36 20.76 22.74
C HIS A 536 20.14 20.14 23.88
N LEU A 537 21.39 19.74 23.61
CA LEU A 537 22.35 19.29 24.59
C LEU A 537 23.25 20.47 24.98
N ILE A 538 23.34 20.77 26.26
CA ILE A 538 24.19 21.84 26.78
C ILE A 538 25.55 21.25 27.18
N VAL A 539 26.63 21.83 26.69
CA VAL A 539 28.00 21.45 27.04
C VAL A 539 28.64 22.61 27.78
N GLY A 540 29.02 22.39 29.04
CA GLY A 540 29.73 23.35 29.89
C GLY A 540 31.25 23.30 29.72
N PHE A 541 31.92 24.27 30.32
CA PHE A 541 33.38 24.41 30.29
C PHE A 541 34.07 23.30 31.09
N LYS A 542 35.23 22.85 30.60
CA LYS A 542 36.15 22.00 31.35
C LYS A 542 36.92 22.91 32.30
N ALA A 543 36.98 22.51 33.57
CA ALA A 543 37.74 23.22 34.58
C ALA A 543 39.25 23.16 34.31
#